data_AF-A0A0K0F296-F1
#
_entry.id   AF-A0A0K0F296-F1
#
_cell.length_a   1.000
_cell.length_b   1.000
_cell.length_c   1.000
_cell.angle_alpha   90.00
_cell.angle_beta   90.00
_cell.angle_gamma   90.00
#
_symmetry.space_group_name_H-M   'P 1'
#
loop_
_entity.id
_entity.type
_entity.pdbx_description
1 polymer ?
#
loop_
_entity_poly.entity_id
_entity_poly.type
_entity_poly.pdbx_seq_one_letter_code
_entity_poly.pdbx_strand_id
1 'polypeptide(L)'
;MYIIRRALNINLFNSDEFVFPEEKNDFPFLSFKKTYVHDNISQSLSAASISSSSCNSTPRKSYTIINGDYIIFKGEVSQLSNFFEKKFYDEEGTQFLTMEHYFHFKKAIFFNDAITAQRTFKAPTAIAAKCLAKNPELRQYLKKCYLCGNKSKYFIDNSEHQFWGAKIRNVTNNVIYNQINDENKLGALRNRLARQLFYPH
;
A
#
# COMPACT_ATOMS: atom_id res chain seq x y z
N MET A 1 13.79 2.09 16.06
CA MET A 1 13.91 2.26 14.59
C MET A 1 13.87 0.96 13.77
N TYR A 2 13.92 -0.23 14.40
CA TYR A 2 13.69 -1.54 13.77
C TYR A 2 12.22 -1.76 13.32
N ILE A 3 11.30 -0.94 13.86
CA ILE A 3 9.83 -1.07 13.78
C ILE A 3 9.22 -0.36 12.54
N ILE A 4 10.01 0.06 11.55
CA ILE A 4 9.43 0.55 10.26
C ILE A 4 9.97 -0.25 9.07
N ARG A 5 11.20 -0.78 9.16
CA ARG A 5 11.85 -1.55 8.08
C ARG A 5 11.10 -2.84 7.73
N ARG A 6 10.51 -3.54 8.71
CA ARG A 6 9.72 -4.77 8.47
C ARG A 6 8.23 -4.51 8.18
N ALA A 7 7.68 -3.36 8.56
CA ALA A 7 6.25 -3.03 8.48
C ALA A 7 5.69 -2.92 7.06
N LEU A 8 6.55 -2.50 6.13
CA LEU A 8 6.14 -2.14 4.79
C LEU A 8 6.31 -3.32 3.81
N ASN A 9 6.84 -4.46 4.25
CA ASN A 9 7.26 -5.59 3.41
C ASN A 9 7.88 -5.12 2.07
N ILE A 10 8.77 -4.13 2.20
CA ILE A 10 9.54 -3.59 1.11
C ILE A 10 10.70 -4.57 0.91
N ASN A 11 10.46 -5.61 0.13
CA ASN A 11 11.50 -6.34 -0.61
C ASN A 11 11.86 -5.58 -1.91
N LEU A 12 11.76 -4.24 -1.85
CA LEU A 12 11.91 -3.32 -2.99
C LEU A 12 13.30 -2.67 -2.99
N PHE A 13 14.18 -3.03 -2.05
CA PHE A 13 15.48 -2.39 -1.86
C PHE A 13 16.51 -3.44 -1.40
N ASN A 14 17.11 -4.15 -2.36
CA ASN A 14 18.56 -4.27 -2.29
C ASN A 14 19.11 -2.84 -2.33
N SER A 15 19.90 -2.49 -1.33
CA SER A 15 20.22 -1.12 -0.93
C SER A 15 21.12 -0.33 -1.89
N ASP A 16 21.43 -0.88 -3.07
CA ASP A 16 22.50 -0.34 -3.92
C ASP A 16 21.96 0.40 -5.16
N GLU A 17 20.65 0.44 -5.38
CA GLU A 17 20.09 0.96 -6.65
C GLU A 17 18.84 1.85 -6.53
N PHE A 18 18.55 2.43 -5.36
CA PHE A 18 17.45 3.41 -5.26
C PHE A 18 17.89 4.81 -5.68
N VAL A 19 18.10 4.96 -6.99
CA VAL A 19 18.25 6.26 -7.63
C VAL A 19 16.87 6.90 -7.73
N PHE A 20 16.71 8.11 -7.18
CA PHE A 20 15.54 8.93 -7.49
C PHE A 20 15.57 9.21 -8.99
N PRO A 21 14.58 8.79 -9.80
CA PRO A 21 14.54 9.23 -11.18
C PRO A 21 14.36 10.75 -11.17
N GLU A 22 15.29 11.47 -11.79
CA GLU A 22 15.03 12.83 -12.25
C GLU A 22 13.84 12.75 -13.20
N GLU A 23 12.69 13.30 -12.80
CA GLU A 23 11.46 13.25 -13.60
C GLU A 23 11.66 13.97 -14.94
N LYS A 24 11.98 13.20 -16.00
CA LYS A 24 11.56 13.49 -17.38
C LYS A 24 10.53 12.44 -17.78
N ASN A 25 9.26 12.79 -17.62
CA ASN A 25 8.15 11.93 -18.02
C ASN A 25 7.90 12.06 -19.53
N ASP A 26 8.73 11.42 -20.35
CA ASP A 26 8.46 11.18 -21.77
C ASP A 26 7.89 9.76 -21.95
N PHE A 27 6.61 9.56 -21.63
CA PHE A 27 5.91 8.32 -21.97
C PHE A 27 5.34 8.44 -23.40
N PRO A 28 5.75 7.58 -24.36
CA PRO A 28 5.21 7.64 -25.71
C PRO A 28 3.74 7.19 -25.73
N PHE A 29 2.90 8.03 -26.35
CA PHE A 29 1.51 7.70 -26.67
C PHE A 29 1.50 6.59 -27.73
N LEU A 30 1.13 5.38 -27.35
CA LEU A 30 0.94 4.26 -28.28
C LEU A 30 -0.56 4.04 -28.54
N SER A 31 -0.94 3.86 -29.81
CA SER A 31 -2.30 3.48 -30.20
C SER A 31 -2.45 1.96 -30.12
N PHE A 32 -3.45 1.48 -29.35
CA PHE A 32 -3.61 0.07 -29.02
C PHE A 32 -4.70 -0.59 -29.88
N LYS A 33 -4.37 -1.70 -30.56
CA LYS A 33 -5.35 -2.71 -30.98
C LYS A 33 -5.55 -3.70 -29.83
N LYS A 34 -6.77 -3.77 -29.29
CA LYS A 34 -7.11 -4.68 -28.19
C LYS A 34 -7.44 -6.07 -28.72
N THR A 35 -6.69 -7.08 -28.31
CA THR A 35 -7.08 -8.48 -28.39
C THR A 35 -7.46 -8.94 -26.98
N TYR A 36 -8.75 -9.23 -26.76
CA TYR A 36 -9.22 -9.81 -25.52
C TYR A 36 -9.09 -11.32 -25.62
N VAL A 37 -8.25 -11.92 -24.78
CA VAL A 37 -8.33 -13.36 -24.51
C VAL A 37 -9.33 -13.50 -23.37
N HIS A 38 -10.54 -13.96 -23.70
CA HIS A 38 -11.52 -14.36 -22.69
C HIS A 38 -11.22 -15.79 -22.28
N ASP A 39 -10.65 -15.97 -21.09
CA ASP A 39 -10.64 -17.28 -20.45
C ASP A 39 -12.08 -17.60 -20.04
N ASN A 40 -12.72 -18.52 -20.76
CA ASN A 40 -14.04 -19.07 -20.44
C ASN A 40 -13.97 -20.00 -19.21
N ILE A 41 -13.50 -19.49 -18.07
CA ILE A 41 -13.64 -20.16 -16.78
C ILE A 41 -14.76 -19.44 -16.01
N SER A 42 -15.98 -19.59 -16.54
CA SER A 42 -17.21 -19.30 -15.81
C SER A 42 -17.54 -20.51 -14.94
N GLN A 43 -16.91 -20.61 -13.76
CA GLN A 43 -17.41 -21.51 -12.71
C GLN A 43 -18.37 -20.73 -11.80
N SER A 44 -19.63 -21.15 -11.93
CA SER A 44 -20.76 -20.89 -11.03
C SER A 44 -20.39 -21.08 -9.56
N LEU A 45 -20.45 -20.02 -8.76
CA LEU A 45 -20.58 -20.09 -7.31
C LEU A 45 -21.62 -19.07 -6.83
N SER A 46 -22.83 -19.57 -6.61
CA SER A 46 -23.87 -18.91 -5.81
C SER A 46 -23.68 -19.28 -4.34
N ALA A 47 -23.45 -18.30 -3.47
CA ALA A 47 -23.70 -18.44 -2.04
C ALA A 47 -23.89 -17.08 -1.37
N ALA A 48 -24.75 -17.09 -0.35
CA ALA A 48 -25.52 -15.98 0.17
C ALA A 48 -24.74 -14.87 0.88
N SER A 49 -25.37 -13.69 0.88
CA SER A 49 -24.93 -12.44 1.48
C SER A 49 -24.95 -12.43 3.01
N ILE A 50 -23.81 -12.12 3.64
CA ILE A 50 -23.76 -11.53 4.98
C ILE A 50 -23.30 -10.07 4.82
N SER A 51 -24.15 -9.16 5.25
CA SER A 51 -23.95 -7.72 5.21
C SER A 51 -22.83 -7.31 6.17
N SER A 52 -21.71 -6.81 5.64
CA SER A 52 -20.79 -5.93 6.36
C SER A 52 -20.60 -4.64 5.58
N SER A 53 -21.07 -3.56 6.17
CA SER A 53 -21.14 -2.19 5.67
C SER A 53 -19.97 -1.71 4.80
N SER A 54 -20.31 -1.16 3.63
CA SER A 54 -19.56 -0.16 2.85
C SER A 54 -18.21 -0.56 2.23
N CYS A 55 -18.16 -1.74 1.62
CA CYS A 55 -17.19 -2.02 0.53
C CYS A 55 -17.93 -2.48 -0.75
N ASN A 56 -19.11 -1.91 -1.04
CA ASN A 56 -19.88 -2.16 -2.28
C ASN A 56 -19.24 -1.43 -3.47
N SER A 57 -18.03 -1.84 -3.87
CA SER A 57 -17.52 -1.47 -5.18
C SER A 57 -18.24 -2.29 -6.24
N THR A 58 -18.77 -1.63 -7.27
CA THR A 58 -19.28 -2.30 -8.48
C THR A 58 -18.31 -3.39 -8.94
N PRO A 59 -18.80 -4.54 -9.46
CA PRO A 59 -17.97 -5.65 -9.89
C PRO A 59 -16.87 -5.14 -10.83
N ARG A 60 -15.63 -5.10 -10.34
CA ARG A 60 -14.52 -4.62 -11.14
C ARG A 60 -14.16 -5.72 -12.13
N LYS A 61 -14.27 -5.40 -13.43
CA LYS A 61 -13.80 -6.31 -14.48
C LYS A 61 -12.37 -6.74 -14.17
N SER A 62 -12.17 -8.04 -14.03
CA SER A 62 -10.87 -8.67 -13.82
C SER A 62 -10.41 -9.28 -15.14
N TYR A 63 -9.11 -9.19 -15.45
CA TYR A 63 -8.56 -9.65 -16.72
C TYR A 63 -7.04 -9.88 -16.61
N THR A 64 -6.53 -10.72 -17.51
CA THR A 64 -5.11 -10.84 -17.85
C THR A 64 -5.02 -10.73 -19.36
N ILE A 65 -4.22 -9.82 -19.87
CA ILE A 65 -4.01 -9.57 -21.30
C ILE A 65 -2.52 -9.73 -21.58
N ILE A 66 -2.18 -10.65 -22.48
CA ILE A 66 -0.82 -10.80 -23.01
C ILE A 66 -0.80 -10.09 -24.36
N ASN A 67 0.04 -9.05 -24.50
CA ASN A 67 0.14 -8.24 -25.70
C ASN A 67 1.61 -7.96 -26.04
N GLY A 68 2.18 -8.75 -26.96
CA GLY A 68 3.61 -8.71 -27.28
C GLY A 68 4.43 -9.04 -26.03
N ASP A 69 5.35 -8.15 -25.69
CA ASP A 69 6.25 -8.28 -24.53
C ASP A 69 5.60 -7.84 -23.20
N TYR A 70 4.32 -7.47 -23.21
CA TYR A 70 3.62 -6.93 -22.06
C TYR A 70 2.56 -7.88 -21.52
N ILE A 71 2.52 -8.02 -20.19
CA ILE A 71 1.44 -8.69 -19.46
C ILE A 71 0.71 -7.64 -18.64
N ILE A 72 -0.56 -7.39 -18.96
CA ILE A 72 -1.42 -6.43 -18.27
C ILE A 72 -2.48 -7.21 -17.51
N PHE A 73 -2.50 -7.10 -16.19
CA PHE A 73 -3.45 -7.81 -15.35
C PHE A 73 -4.17 -6.90 -14.36
N LYS A 74 -5.38 -7.31 -13.97
CA LYS A 74 -6.20 -6.60 -12.99
C LYS A 74 -7.21 -7.54 -12.34
N GLY A 75 -7.45 -7.31 -11.05
CA GLY A 75 -8.58 -7.91 -10.32
C GLY A 75 -8.29 -9.30 -9.77
N GLU A 76 -9.34 -9.97 -9.31
CA GLU A 76 -9.23 -11.16 -8.44
C GLU A 76 -9.05 -12.47 -9.23
N VAL A 77 -9.42 -12.48 -10.52
CA VAL A 77 -9.33 -13.70 -11.36
C VAL A 77 -7.93 -13.91 -11.95
N SER A 78 -7.08 -12.89 -11.92
CA SER A 78 -5.73 -13.00 -12.49
C SER A 78 -4.79 -13.66 -11.50
N GLN A 79 -4.15 -14.76 -11.89
CA GLN A 79 -3.17 -15.48 -11.05
C GLN A 79 -1.96 -14.63 -10.63
N LEU A 80 -1.69 -13.54 -11.36
CA LEU A 80 -0.62 -12.59 -11.05
C LEU A 80 -1.04 -11.54 -10.02
N SER A 81 -2.32 -11.49 -9.66
CA SER A 81 -2.87 -10.55 -8.70
C SER A 81 -2.71 -11.06 -7.27
N ASN A 82 -2.36 -10.17 -6.34
CA ASN A 82 -2.37 -10.48 -4.90
C ASN A 82 -3.75 -10.82 -4.34
N PHE A 83 -4.80 -10.51 -5.11
CA PHE A 83 -6.19 -10.83 -4.79
C PHE A 83 -6.61 -12.23 -5.27
N PHE A 84 -5.76 -12.93 -6.03
CA PHE A 84 -6.07 -14.27 -6.51
C PHE A 84 -6.21 -15.25 -5.35
N GLU A 85 -7.32 -15.97 -5.33
CA GLU A 85 -7.60 -16.98 -4.31
C GLU A 85 -6.86 -18.26 -4.59
N LYS A 86 -5.65 -18.36 -4.02
CA LYS A 86 -4.84 -19.57 -4.02
C LYS A 86 -4.27 -19.78 -2.64
N LYS A 87 -4.76 -20.82 -1.96
CA LYS A 87 -4.29 -21.16 -0.62
C LYS A 87 -2.80 -21.50 -0.65
N PHE A 88 -2.06 -20.98 0.32
CA PHE A 88 -0.64 -21.30 0.52
C PHE A 88 -0.31 -21.27 2.02
N TYR A 89 0.87 -21.77 2.37
CA TYR A 89 1.38 -21.81 3.74
C TYR A 89 2.60 -20.89 3.86
N ASP A 90 2.73 -20.22 4.99
CA ASP A 90 3.98 -19.51 5.32
C ASP A 90 5.01 -20.45 5.98
N GLU A 91 6.17 -19.89 6.34
CA GLU A 91 7.26 -20.63 6.99
C GLU A 91 6.86 -21.21 8.37
N GLU A 92 5.83 -20.64 9.00
CA GLU A 92 5.29 -21.08 10.31
C GLU A 92 4.19 -22.14 10.14
N GLY A 93 3.87 -22.56 8.91
CA GLY A 93 2.80 -23.51 8.62
C GLY A 93 1.39 -22.92 8.70
N THR A 94 1.26 -21.59 8.75
CA THR A 94 -0.03 -20.91 8.76
C THR A 94 -0.61 -20.83 7.34
N GLN A 95 -1.83 -21.33 7.14
CA GLN A 95 -2.50 -21.28 5.84
C GLN A 95 -3.17 -19.92 5.60
N PHE A 96 -2.91 -19.30 4.45
CA PHE A 96 -3.56 -18.07 4.00
C PHE A 96 -4.36 -18.30 2.73
N LEU A 97 -5.49 -17.60 2.57
CA LEU A 97 -6.37 -17.71 1.39
C LEU A 97 -5.79 -16.99 0.17
N THR A 98 -5.24 -15.79 0.38
CA THR A 98 -4.64 -14.94 -0.67
C THR A 98 -3.38 -14.24 -0.14
N MET A 99 -2.54 -13.73 -1.05
CA MET A 99 -1.37 -12.91 -0.68
C MET A 99 -1.76 -11.65 0.10
N GLU A 100 -2.92 -11.06 -0.20
CA GLU A 100 -3.43 -9.89 0.53
C GLU A 100 -3.73 -10.21 2.01
N HIS A 101 -4.25 -11.41 2.31
CA HIS A 101 -4.46 -11.86 3.70
C HIS A 101 -3.14 -11.96 4.45
N TYR A 102 -2.15 -12.63 3.87
CA TYR A 102 -0.82 -12.78 4.45
C TYR A 102 -0.16 -11.42 4.70
N PHE A 103 -0.16 -10.55 3.69
CA PHE A 103 0.45 -9.22 3.78
C PHE A 103 -0.16 -8.39 4.92
N HIS A 104 -1.49 -8.32 4.98
CA HIS A 104 -2.17 -7.54 6.02
C HIS A 104 -2.11 -8.18 7.40
N PHE A 105 -2.10 -9.51 7.49
CA PHE A 105 -1.89 -10.24 8.74
C PHE A 105 -0.51 -9.94 9.32
N LYS A 106 0.57 -10.18 8.55
CA LYS A 106 1.95 -9.91 9.03
C LYS A 106 2.14 -8.42 9.31
N LYS A 107 1.52 -7.52 8.54
CA LYS A 107 1.49 -6.08 8.85
C LYS A 107 0.84 -5.80 10.22
N ALA A 108 -0.31 -6.39 10.52
CA ALA A 108 -1.00 -6.18 11.79
C ALA A 108 -0.20 -6.75 12.98
N ILE A 109 0.33 -7.97 12.85
CA ILE A 109 1.25 -8.57 13.85
C ILE A 109 2.45 -7.65 14.10
N PHE A 110 3.03 -7.11 13.03
CA PHE A 110 4.17 -6.22 13.11
C PHE A 110 3.87 -4.92 13.90
N PHE A 111 2.66 -4.37 13.76
CA PHE A 111 2.20 -3.21 14.55
C PHE A 111 1.59 -3.59 15.91
N ASN A 112 1.74 -4.85 16.34
CA ASN A 112 1.17 -5.40 17.57
C ASN A 112 -0.36 -5.24 17.66
N ASP A 113 -1.04 -5.27 16.51
CA ASP A 113 -2.51 -5.20 16.41
C ASP A 113 -3.08 -6.60 16.22
N ALA A 114 -3.12 -7.36 17.32
CA ALA A 114 -3.60 -8.74 17.33
C ALA A 114 -5.07 -8.87 16.89
N ILE A 115 -5.90 -7.86 17.19
CA ILE A 115 -7.32 -7.84 16.84
C ILE A 115 -7.48 -7.74 15.32
N THR A 116 -6.79 -6.78 14.68
CA THR A 116 -6.81 -6.66 13.21
C THR A 116 -6.19 -7.87 12.55
N ALA A 117 -5.08 -8.41 13.09
CA ALA A 117 -4.47 -9.63 12.58
C ALA A 117 -5.49 -10.79 12.54
N GLN A 118 -6.16 -11.05 13.67
CA GLN A 118 -7.16 -12.12 13.75
C GLN A 118 -8.34 -11.88 12.80
N ARG A 119 -8.83 -10.63 12.69
CA ARG A 119 -9.93 -10.27 11.78
C ARG A 119 -9.53 -10.44 10.32
N THR A 120 -8.35 -9.97 9.94
CA THR A 120 -7.80 -10.13 8.59
C THR A 120 -7.60 -11.60 8.25
N PHE A 121 -7.08 -12.41 9.17
CA PHE A 121 -6.89 -13.84 8.97
C PHE A 121 -8.21 -14.58 8.70
N LYS A 122 -9.28 -14.19 9.40
CA LYS A 122 -10.63 -14.77 9.27
C LYS A 122 -11.48 -14.15 8.15
N ALA A 123 -10.94 -13.18 7.40
CA ALA A 123 -11.71 -12.51 6.36
C ALA A 123 -12.08 -13.50 5.23
N PRO A 124 -13.30 -13.41 4.68
CA PRO A 124 -13.74 -14.36 3.66
C PRO A 124 -13.14 -14.08 2.27
N THR A 125 -12.69 -12.85 2.01
CA THR A 125 -12.17 -12.41 0.70
C THR A 125 -10.99 -11.46 0.85
N ALA A 126 -10.15 -11.37 -0.18
CA ALA A 126 -9.02 -10.45 -0.19
C ALA A 126 -9.44 -8.98 -0.03
N ILE A 127 -10.58 -8.58 -0.62
CA ILE A 127 -11.14 -7.23 -0.43
C ILE A 127 -11.53 -7.01 1.03
N ALA A 128 -12.18 -7.97 1.68
CA ALA A 128 -12.54 -7.86 3.09
C ALA A 128 -11.29 -7.74 3.97
N ALA A 129 -10.27 -8.57 3.73
CA ALA A 129 -8.97 -8.48 4.40
C ALA A 129 -8.34 -7.08 4.26
N LYS A 130 -8.34 -6.53 3.04
CA LYS A 130 -7.88 -5.17 2.75
C LYS A 130 -8.72 -4.10 3.43
N CYS A 131 -10.05 -4.24 3.45
CA CYS A 131 -10.95 -3.28 4.11
C CYS A 131 -10.69 -3.27 5.63
N LEU A 132 -10.49 -4.43 6.26
CA LEU A 132 -10.18 -4.54 7.69
C LEU A 132 -8.81 -3.94 8.05
N ALA A 133 -7.83 -4.08 7.16
CA ALA A 133 -6.49 -3.51 7.35
C ALA A 133 -6.44 -1.97 7.20
N LYS A 134 -7.54 -1.34 6.76
CA LYS A 134 -7.65 0.11 6.78
C LYS A 134 -7.88 0.55 8.22
N ASN A 135 -6.96 1.34 8.74
CA ASN A 135 -7.14 2.00 10.03
C ASN A 135 -7.67 3.44 9.78
N PRO A 136 -9.00 3.67 9.87
CA PRO A 136 -9.57 4.99 9.63
C PRO A 136 -9.10 6.01 10.65
N GLU A 137 -8.85 5.61 11.89
CA GLU A 137 -8.37 6.48 12.96
C GLU A 137 -6.95 6.99 12.65
N LEU A 138 -6.04 6.09 12.26
CA LEU A 138 -4.69 6.48 11.86
C LEU A 138 -4.71 7.38 10.61
N ARG A 139 -5.62 7.11 9.67
CA ARG A 139 -5.81 7.99 8.50
C ARG A 139 -6.33 9.36 8.92
N GLN A 140 -7.29 9.43 9.84
CA GLN A 140 -7.81 10.70 10.37
C GLN A 140 -6.74 11.45 11.17
N TYR A 141 -5.95 10.75 11.97
CA TYR A 141 -4.82 11.31 12.71
C TYR A 141 -3.77 11.88 11.74
N LEU A 142 -3.38 11.12 10.72
CA LEU A 142 -2.46 11.58 9.69
C LEU A 142 -3.02 12.83 8.98
N LYS A 143 -4.33 12.84 8.66
CA LYS A 143 -5.00 14.00 8.07
C LYS A 143 -4.92 15.22 9.00
N LYS A 144 -5.20 15.05 10.29
CA LYS A 144 -5.13 16.12 11.31
C LYS A 144 -3.71 16.66 11.48
N CYS A 145 -2.70 15.80 11.43
CA CYS A 145 -1.30 16.22 11.50
C CYS A 145 -0.85 16.95 10.24
N TYR A 146 -1.30 16.49 9.06
CA TYR A 146 -0.86 17.01 7.78
C TYR A 146 -1.61 18.28 7.35
N LEU A 147 -2.89 18.41 7.66
CA LEU A 147 -3.71 19.56 7.27
C LEU A 147 -3.98 20.46 8.47
N CYS A 148 -3.68 21.75 8.33
CA CYS A 148 -3.95 22.78 9.33
C CYS A 148 -4.75 23.91 8.67
N GLY A 149 -6.08 23.79 8.69
CA GLY A 149 -6.96 24.63 7.87
C GLY A 149 -6.68 24.40 6.38
N ASN A 150 -6.40 25.47 5.64
CA ASN A 150 -6.11 25.42 4.20
C ASN A 150 -4.62 25.19 3.88
N LYS A 151 -3.76 25.00 4.89
CA LYS A 151 -2.32 24.80 4.71
C LYS A 151 -1.91 23.37 5.03
N SER A 152 -1.03 22.81 4.20
CA SER A 152 -0.35 21.54 4.50
C SER A 152 0.87 21.77 5.38
N LYS A 153 1.15 20.79 6.24
CA LYS A 153 2.36 20.69 7.08
C LYS A 153 3.27 19.61 6.49
N TYR A 154 4.53 19.64 6.89
CA TYR A 154 5.52 18.64 6.48
C TYR A 154 5.90 17.76 7.67
N PHE A 155 5.99 16.45 7.43
CA PHE A 155 6.57 15.51 8.37
C PHE A 155 8.10 15.60 8.30
N ILE A 156 8.72 15.75 9.46
CA ILE A 156 10.16 15.65 9.65
C ILE A 156 10.42 14.65 10.77
N ASP A 157 11.24 13.64 10.50
CA ASP A 157 11.63 12.65 11.50
C ASP A 157 12.92 13.10 12.20
N ASN A 158 12.82 13.76 13.35
CA ASN A 158 13.98 14.24 14.11
C ASN A 158 14.64 13.12 14.95
N SER A 159 14.99 12.01 14.31
CA SER A 159 15.62 10.84 14.95
C SER A 159 17.15 10.87 14.95
N GLU A 160 17.76 11.91 14.37
CA GLU A 160 19.20 12.03 14.10
C GLU A 160 19.78 10.90 13.23
N HIS A 161 18.91 10.11 12.59
CA HIS A 161 19.36 9.05 11.69
C HIS A 161 19.67 9.63 10.30
N GLN A 162 20.95 9.59 9.89
CA GLN A 162 21.47 10.18 8.64
C GLN A 162 20.66 9.88 7.36
N PHE A 163 20.11 8.67 7.23
CA PHE A 163 19.32 8.31 6.04
C PHE A 163 17.80 8.55 6.19
N TRP A 164 17.18 7.96 7.21
CA TRP A 164 15.72 7.98 7.38
C TRP A 164 15.19 9.25 8.03
N GLY A 165 15.97 9.84 8.93
CA GLY A 165 15.60 11.00 9.72
C GLY A 165 16.35 12.26 9.34
N ALA A 166 16.22 13.25 10.20
CA ALA A 166 16.86 14.55 10.17
C ALA A 166 17.47 14.85 11.55
N LYS A 167 18.39 15.80 11.56
CA LYS A 167 18.89 16.42 12.79
C LYS A 167 18.50 17.90 12.85
N ILE A 168 17.51 18.22 13.67
CA ILE A 168 17.08 19.59 13.98
C ILE A 168 17.55 19.94 15.40
N ARG A 169 18.49 20.89 15.49
CA ARG A 169 19.08 21.32 16.78
C ARG A 169 18.17 22.25 17.58
N ASN A 170 17.29 23.00 16.93
CA ASN A 170 16.41 23.97 17.59
C ASN A 170 14.96 23.74 17.17
N VAL A 171 14.26 22.91 17.95
CA VAL A 171 12.88 22.49 17.67
C VAL A 171 11.84 23.51 18.15
N THR A 172 12.25 24.48 18.96
CA THR A 172 11.37 25.50 19.57
C THR A 172 11.15 26.72 18.68
N ASN A 173 12.04 26.96 17.71
CA ASN A 173 11.92 28.05 16.75
C ASN A 173 11.30 27.57 15.43
N ASN A 174 10.90 28.52 14.58
CA ASN A 174 10.49 28.21 13.21
C ASN A 174 11.61 27.42 12.50
N VAL A 175 11.32 26.16 12.15
CA VAL A 175 12.26 25.29 11.44
C VAL A 175 12.48 25.89 10.05
N ILE A 176 13.68 26.43 9.81
CA ILE A 176 14.11 26.85 8.48
C ILE A 176 14.59 25.60 7.77
N TYR A 177 14.13 25.35 6.54
CA TYR A 177 14.45 24.12 5.79
C TYR A 177 15.97 23.87 5.68
N ASN A 178 16.76 24.94 5.59
CA ASN A 178 18.23 24.91 5.53
C ASN A 178 18.90 24.42 6.84
N GLN A 179 18.14 24.26 7.93
CA GLN A 179 18.60 23.71 9.20
C GLN A 179 18.33 22.21 9.33
N ILE A 180 17.62 21.61 8.37
CA ILE A 180 17.39 20.17 8.30
C ILE A 180 18.66 19.57 7.67
N ASN A 181 19.58 19.11 8.52
CA ASN A 181 20.66 18.24 8.09
C ASN A 181 20.11 16.81 7.92
N ASP A 182 20.71 16.04 7.00
CA ASP A 182 20.33 14.68 6.62
C ASP A 182 19.11 14.57 5.67
N GLU A 183 18.87 13.37 5.11
CA GLU A 183 17.97 13.22 3.97
C GLU A 183 16.47 13.21 4.32
N ASN A 184 16.09 12.96 5.59
CA ASN A 184 14.70 12.88 6.04
C ASN A 184 13.80 12.00 5.14
N LYS A 185 14.35 10.89 4.60
CA LYS A 185 13.63 10.04 3.63
C LYS A 185 12.29 9.53 4.16
N LEU A 186 12.19 9.26 5.46
CA LEU A 186 10.93 8.84 6.07
C LEU A 186 9.88 9.97 6.07
N GLY A 187 10.30 11.19 6.42
CA GLY A 187 9.44 12.37 6.34
C GLY A 187 8.95 12.63 4.92
N ALA A 188 9.84 12.54 3.93
CA ALA A 188 9.52 12.68 2.51
C ALA A 188 8.49 11.64 2.04
N LEU A 189 8.66 10.37 2.41
CA LEU A 189 7.69 9.31 2.11
C LEU A 189 6.31 9.59 2.74
N ARG A 190 6.27 10.02 4.01
CA ARG A 190 5.02 10.39 4.69
C ARG A 190 4.33 11.58 4.01
N ASN A 191 5.09 12.58 3.58
CA ASN A 191 4.57 13.74 2.85
C ASN A 191 3.95 13.32 1.51
N ARG A 192 4.64 12.46 0.73
CA ARG A 192 4.13 11.93 -0.53
C ARG A 192 2.83 11.15 -0.33
N LEU A 193 2.82 10.26 0.67
CA LEU A 193 1.63 9.49 1.03
C LEU A 193 0.46 10.40 1.43
N ALA A 194 0.68 11.38 2.31
CA ALA A 194 -0.35 12.30 2.75
C ALA A 194 -0.91 13.14 1.59
N ARG A 195 -0.06 13.58 0.66
CA ARG A 195 -0.48 14.29 -0.55
C ARG A 195 -1.41 13.42 -1.41
N GLN A 196 -1.02 12.18 -1.70
CA GLN A 196 -1.85 11.24 -2.46
C GLN A 196 -3.20 10.92 -1.78
N LEU A 197 -3.22 10.89 -0.44
CA LEU A 197 -4.42 10.53 0.31
C LEU A 197 -5.43 11.68 0.48
N PHE A 198 -4.97 12.94 0.44
CA PHE A 198 -5.77 14.09 0.89
C PHE A 198 -5.85 15.26 -0.09
N TYR A 199 -5.01 15.32 -1.13
CA TYR A 199 -5.15 16.32 -2.19
C TYR A 199 -5.78 15.66 -3.43
N PRO A 200 -6.85 16.24 -3.99
CA PRO A 200 -7.35 15.81 -5.29
C PRO A 200 -6.32 16.16 -6.38
N HIS A 201 -6.11 15.23 -7.30
CA HIS A 201 -5.42 15.48 -8.56
C HIS A 201 -6.34 16.21 -9.54
#